data_AF-A0A920Q9Q9-F1
#
_entry.id   AF-A0A920Q9Q9-F1
#
_cell.length_a   1.000
_cell.length_b   1.000
_cell.length_c   1.000
_cell.angle_alpha   90.00
_cell.angle_beta   90.00
_cell.angle_gamma   90.00
#
_symmetry.space_group_name_H-M   'P 1'
#
loop_
_entity.id
_entity.type
_entity.pdbx_description
1 polymer ?
#
loop_
_entity_poly.entity_id
_entity_poly.type
_entity_poly.pdbx_seq_one_letter_code
_entity_poly.pdbx_strand_id
1 'polypeptide(L)' 'MLKITASANLVLSVLIETFTVHKLSPDALIPEEIPKSNYYNASKTENELSLVCSEVIEVQSLQNSKGWNA' A
#
# COMPACT_ATOMS: atom_id res chain seq x y z
N MET A 1 12.62 -23.26 -34.38
CA MET A 1 11.73 -22.76 -33.29
C MET A 1 12.52 -21.68 -32.55
N LEU A 2 12.24 -20.40 -32.78
CA LEU A 2 12.96 -19.29 -32.13
C LEU A 2 12.34 -19.02 -30.75
N LYS A 3 13.12 -19.23 -29.69
CA LYS A 3 12.80 -18.72 -28.35
C LYS A 3 13.13 -17.22 -28.32
N ILE A 4 12.11 -16.37 -28.32
CA ILE A 4 12.28 -14.96 -27.99
C ILE A 4 12.04 -14.83 -26.48
N THR A 5 13.12 -14.74 -25.71
CA THR A 5 13.06 -14.19 -24.35
C THR A 5 13.54 -12.76 -24.44
N ALA A 6 12.61 -11.82 -24.58
CA ALA A 6 12.91 -10.42 -24.32
C ALA A 6 13.07 -10.26 -22.80
N SER A 7 14.26 -9.94 -22.33
CA SER A 7 14.45 -9.49 -20.95
C SER A 7 13.91 -8.06 -20.87
N ALA A 8 12.80 -7.86 -20.18
CA ALA A 8 12.27 -6.52 -19.97
C ALA A 8 13.25 -5.72 -19.09
N ASN A 9 13.78 -4.62 -19.61
CA ASN A 9 14.53 -3.66 -18.81
C ASN A 9 13.52 -2.81 -18.03
N LEU A 10 13.37 -3.08 -16.72
CA LEU A 10 12.52 -2.31 -15.83
C LEU A 10 13.32 -1.16 -15.23
N VAL A 11 12.75 0.05 -15.27
CA VAL A 11 13.25 1.21 -14.53
C VAL A 11 12.37 1.33 -13.28
N LEU A 12 13.00 1.25 -12.10
CA LEU A 12 12.34 1.37 -10.81
C LEU A 12 12.71 2.71 -10.17
N SER A 13 11.82 3.28 -9.38
CA SER A 13 12.05 4.49 -8.60
C SER A 13 11.44 4.31 -7.23
N VAL A 14 12.20 4.67 -6.19
CA VAL A 14 11.77 4.57 -4.79
C VAL A 14 11.13 5.89 -4.37
N LEU A 15 9.97 5.82 -3.72
CA LEU A 15 9.32 6.97 -3.12
C LEU A 15 10.08 7.41 -1.86
N ILE A 16 10.16 8.73 -1.64
CA ILE A 16 10.99 9.32 -0.56
C ILE A 16 10.39 9.05 0.84
N GLU A 17 9.08 8.87 0.93
CA GLU A 17 8.37 8.66 2.19
C GLU A 17 8.32 7.18 2.60
N THR A 18 8.15 6.93 3.90
CA THR A 18 7.89 5.59 4.42
C THR A 18 6.39 5.34 4.55
N PHE A 19 6.02 4.07 4.39
CA PHE A 19 4.63 3.63 4.43
C PHE A 19 4.39 2.67 5.58
N THR A 20 3.13 2.63 6.03
CA THR A 20 2.63 1.63 6.96
C THR A 20 1.60 0.76 6.25
N VAL A 21 1.73 -0.55 6.42
CA VAL A 21 0.72 -1.54 6.02
C VAL A 21 -0.20 -1.77 7.22
N HIS A 22 -1.47 -1.41 7.09
CA HIS A 22 -2.48 -1.56 8.12
C HIS A 22 -3.47 -2.67 7.75
N LYS A 23 -3.81 -3.49 8.75
CA LYS A 23 -4.97 -4.38 8.73
C LYS A 23 -6.10 -3.74 9.51
N LEU A 24 -7.21 -3.46 8.84
CA LEU A 24 -8.44 -2.92 9.43
C LEU A 24 -9.54 -3.98 9.42
N SER A 25 -10.61 -3.73 10.19
CA SER A 25 -11.85 -4.50 10.08
C SER A 25 -12.39 -4.47 8.64
N PRO A 26 -13.00 -5.55 8.12
CA PRO A 26 -13.61 -5.54 6.78
C PRO A 26 -14.70 -4.47 6.63
N ASP A 27 -15.32 -4.05 7.73
CA ASP A 27 -16.36 -3.01 7.76
C ASP A 27 -15.82 -1.61 8.08
N ALA A 28 -14.50 -1.47 8.24
CA ALA A 28 -13.90 -0.16 8.48
C ALA A 28 -14.07 0.76 7.26
N LEU A 29 -14.25 2.05 7.55
CA LEU A 29 -14.21 3.10 6.54
C LEU A 29 -12.76 3.53 6.29
N ILE A 30 -12.47 3.94 5.06
CA ILE A 30 -11.20 4.57 4.73
C ILE A 30 -11.18 5.99 5.35
N PRO A 31 -10.18 6.36 6.15
CA PRO A 31 -10.06 7.72 6.70
C PRO A 31 -10.04 8.79 5.61
N GLU A 32 -10.62 9.96 5.86
CA GLU A 32 -10.79 11.03 4.86
C GLU A 32 -9.46 11.63 4.37
N GLU A 33 -8.39 11.44 5.12
CA GLU A 33 -7.03 11.87 4.80
C GLU A 33 -6.37 10.99 3.73
N ILE A 34 -6.79 9.72 3.63
CA ILE A 34 -6.18 8.75 2.71
C ILE A 34 -6.34 9.14 1.24
N PRO A 35 -7.54 9.50 0.73
CA PRO A 35 -7.69 9.88 -0.67
C PRO A 35 -7.00 11.21 -1.02
N LYS A 36 -6.50 11.94 -0.03
CA LYS A 36 -5.75 13.20 -0.20
C LYS A 36 -4.24 12.97 -0.29
N SER A 37 -3.75 11.75 -0.07
CA SER A 37 -2.32 11.44 -0.12
C SER A 37 -1.82 11.26 -1.55
N ASN A 38 -0.50 11.42 -1.74
CA ASN A 38 0.15 11.22 -3.05
C ASN A 38 0.15 9.74 -3.46
N TYR A 39 0.22 8.83 -2.49
CA TYR A 39 0.17 7.39 -2.70
C TYR A 39 -0.59 6.73 -1.56
N TYR A 40 -1.48 5.81 -1.92
CA TYR A 40 -2.08 4.84 -1.01
C TYR A 40 -2.51 3.59 -1.80
N ASN A 41 -2.70 2.49 -1.07
CA ASN A 41 -3.40 1.32 -1.58
C ASN A 41 -4.51 0.95 -0.59
N ALA A 42 -5.72 0.74 -1.08
CA ALA A 42 -6.82 0.22 -0.28
C ALA A 42 -7.39 -1.02 -0.98
N SER A 43 -7.28 -2.17 -0.33
CA SER A 43 -7.72 -3.46 -0.86
C SER A 43 -8.65 -4.13 0.14
N LYS A 44 -9.88 -4.44 -0.28
CA LYS A 44 -10.90 -5.07 0.57
C LYS A 44 -11.07 -6.54 0.21
N THR A 45 -11.13 -7.37 1.24
CA THR A 45 -11.54 -8.78 1.17
C THR A 45 -12.71 -9.01 2.13
N GLU A 46 -13.21 -10.24 2.20
CA GLU A 46 -14.22 -10.64 3.21
C GLU A 46 -13.67 -10.57 4.65
N ASN A 47 -12.35 -10.69 4.82
CA ASN A 47 -11.71 -10.80 6.14
C ASN A 47 -11.12 -9.49 6.65
N GLU A 48 -10.80 -8.55 5.76
CA GLU A 48 -10.11 -7.31 6.14
C GLU A 48 -10.23 -6.22 5.07
N LEU A 49 -10.03 -4.98 5.51
CA LEU A 49 -9.57 -3.88 4.68
C LEU A 49 -8.06 -3.71 4.91
N SER A 50 -7.27 -3.97 3.87
CA SER A 50 -5.82 -3.72 3.87
C SER A 50 -5.58 -2.32 3.33
N LEU A 51 -4.86 -1.50 4.10
CA LEU A 51 -4.56 -0.12 3.75
C LEU A 51 -3.04 0.12 3.83
N VAL A 52 -2.45 0.57 2.74
CA VAL A 52 -1.07 1.07 2.70
C VAL A 52 -1.14 2.57 2.52
N CYS A 53 -0.55 3.32 3.45
CA CYS A 53 -0.50 4.79 3.39
C CYS A 53 0.76 5.32 4.06
N SER A 54 1.00 6.62 3.90
CA SER A 54 2.12 7.31 4.53
C SER A 54 2.15 7.06 6.04
N GLU A 55 3.34 6.82 6.59
CA GLU A 55 3.53 6.54 8.01
C GLU A 55 3.17 7.73 8.93
N VAL A 56 3.07 8.94 8.36
CA VAL A 56 2.63 10.15 9.08
C VAL A 56 1.11 10.21 9.27
N ILE A 57 0.33 9.39 8.56
CA ILE A 57 -1.13 9.34 8.71
C ILE A 57 -1.46 8.35 9.83
N GLU A 58 -2.12 8.84 10.88
CA GLU A 58 -2.58 7.98 11.96
C GLU A 58 -3.83 7.21 11.54
N VAL A 59 -3.74 5.88 11.59
CA VAL A 59 -4.85 4.97 11.28
C VAL A 59 -5.07 4.02 12.44
N GLN A 60 -6.32 3.93 12.90
CA GLN A 60 -6.73 2.96 13.90
C GLN A 60 -6.81 1.56 13.27
N SER A 61 -5.72 0.79 13.40
CA SER A 61 -5.58 -0.55 12.82
C SER A 61 -5.67 -1.65 13.88
N LEU A 62 -6.15 -2.83 13.48
CA LEU A 62 -6.06 -4.05 14.28
C LEU A 62 -4.61 -4.52 14.38
N GLN A 63 -3.85 -4.39 13.28
CA GLN A 63 -2.42 -4.67 13.19
C GLN A 63 -1.77 -3.71 12.19
N ASN A 64 -0.50 -3.39 12.38
CA ASN A 64 0.26 -2.62 11.40
C ASN A 64 1.72 -3.06 11.30
N SER A 65 2.34 -2.73 10.17
CA SER A 65 3.76 -2.91 9.90
C SER A 65 4.30 -1.62 9.28
N LYS A 66 5.23 -0.96 9.97
CA LYS A 66 5.80 0.35 9.62
C LYS A 66 7.13 0.24 8.86
N GLY A 67 7.62 1.35 8.32
CA GLY A 67 8.96 1.43 7.72
C GLY A 67 9.09 0.83 6.31
N TRP A 68 7.99 0.73 5.56
CA TRP A 68 8.01 0.22 4.19
C TRP A 68 8.51 1.29 3.22
N ASN A 69 9.32 0.88 2.23
CA ASN A 69 9.68 1.69 1.07
C ASN A 69 8.91 1.16 -0.14
N ALA A 70 8.42 2.06 -0.98
CA ALA A 70 7.65 1.74 -2.20
C ALA A 70 8.38 2.20 -3.45
#